data_AF-A0A421L2U9-F1
#
_entry.id   AF-A0A421L2U9-F1
#
_cell.length_a   1.000
_cell.length_b   1.000
_cell.length_c   1.000
_cell.angle_alpha   90.00
_cell.angle_beta   90.00
_cell.angle_gamma   90.00
#
_symmetry.space_group_name_H-M   'P 1'
#
loop_
_entity.id
_entity.type
_entity.pdbx_description
1 polymer ?
#
loop_
_entity_poly.entity_id
_entity_poly.type
_entity_poly.pdbx_seq_one_letter_code
_entity_poly.pdbx_strand_id
1 'polypeptide(L)'
;MISILSSTAGYANEAVKESRNRLNEAMKRAYEERATIESIAEAADLSKAEVERVVKDMDLSWKNVSLVVKALACQKHLRLTTYSAVAKALGRKGQAAIAVGRALATKGKTTPLEGAIVLTSNWRNPDYGGYLVPFEEPDWDIVRGSDCPRYEVLIHHGVDVREGPDSGHYLIPDDLVITMPNELRKIAGLH
;
A
#
# COMPACT_ATOMS: atom_id res chain seq x y z
N MET A 1 43.17 -6.89 31.43
CA MET A 1 42.88 -7.02 29.98
C MET A 1 41.97 -8.23 29.82
N ILE A 2 40.74 -8.20 29.32
CA ILE A 2 39.92 -7.25 28.55
C ILE A 2 38.47 -7.64 28.89
N SER A 3 37.60 -6.70 29.24
CA SER A 3 36.15 -6.91 29.28
C SER A 3 35.46 -5.64 28.78
N ILE A 4 35.54 -5.39 27.48
CA ILE A 4 34.91 -4.22 26.82
C ILE A 4 34.08 -4.64 25.59
N LEU A 5 34.12 -5.89 25.15
CA LEU A 5 33.54 -6.30 23.86
C LEU A 5 32.04 -6.67 23.89
N SER A 6 31.39 -6.74 25.06
CA SER A 6 29.97 -7.11 25.13
C SER A 6 29.00 -5.91 25.13
N SER A 7 29.50 -4.70 25.36
CA SER A 7 28.68 -3.48 25.43
C SER A 7 28.35 -2.94 24.03
N THR A 8 29.34 -2.82 23.16
CA THR A 8 29.19 -2.22 21.82
C THR A 8 28.25 -2.99 20.88
N ALA A 9 28.19 -4.32 20.98
CA ALA A 9 27.26 -5.13 20.20
C ALA A 9 25.80 -4.98 20.67
N GLY A 10 25.56 -4.76 21.96
CA GLY A 10 24.24 -4.46 22.52
C GLY A 10 23.74 -3.07 22.06
N TYR A 11 24.60 -2.05 22.21
CA TYR A 11 24.29 -0.68 21.80
C TYR A 11 24.01 -0.54 20.30
N ALA A 12 24.78 -1.22 19.44
CA ALA A 12 24.54 -1.19 18.00
C ALA A 12 23.20 -1.83 17.60
N ASN A 13 22.82 -2.91 18.27
CA ASN A 13 21.57 -3.62 17.99
C ASN A 13 20.34 -2.84 18.50
N GLU A 14 20.51 -2.13 19.62
CA GLU A 14 19.50 -1.27 20.22
C GLU A 14 19.30 0.02 19.40
N ALA A 15 20.38 0.64 18.92
CA ALA A 15 20.31 1.79 18.01
C ALA A 15 19.64 1.44 16.67
N VAL A 16 19.96 0.28 16.07
CA VAL A 16 19.30 -0.19 14.84
C VAL A 16 17.81 -0.45 15.07
N LYS A 17 17.44 -1.02 16.22
CA LYS A 17 16.05 -1.27 16.60
C LYS A 17 15.29 0.04 16.84
N GLU A 18 15.94 1.02 17.45
CA GLU A 18 15.37 2.34 17.73
C GLU A 18 15.18 3.16 16.44
N SER A 19 16.17 3.21 15.54
CA SER A 19 16.02 3.79 14.21
C SER A 19 14.91 3.14 13.40
N ARG A 20 14.76 1.81 13.50
CA ARG A 20 13.67 1.06 12.85
C ARG A 20 12.31 1.40 13.45
N ASN A 21 12.23 1.62 14.76
CA ASN A 21 10.99 2.03 15.43
C ASN A 21 10.62 3.48 15.09
N ARG A 22 11.58 4.41 15.08
CA ARG A 22 11.37 5.81 14.65
C ARG A 22 10.92 5.87 13.20
N LEU A 23 11.55 5.10 12.31
CA LEU A 23 11.09 4.95 10.93
C LEU A 23 9.67 4.37 10.86
N ASN A 24 9.36 3.34 11.65
CA ASN A 24 8.02 2.76 11.66
C ASN A 24 6.95 3.76 12.14
N GLU A 25 7.26 4.63 13.11
CA GLU A 25 6.36 5.68 13.59
C GLU A 25 6.23 6.82 12.59
N ALA A 26 7.33 7.28 12.00
CA ALA A 26 7.34 8.30 10.95
C ALA A 26 6.62 7.82 9.69
N MET A 27 6.81 6.57 9.27
CA MET A 27 6.06 5.95 8.17
C MET A 27 4.58 5.78 8.52
N LYS A 28 4.22 5.52 9.78
CA LYS A 28 2.83 5.42 10.24
C LYS A 28 2.14 6.78 10.16
N ARG A 29 2.78 7.84 10.69
CA ARG A 29 2.31 9.22 10.57
C ARG A 29 2.26 9.66 9.12
N ALA A 30 3.27 9.32 8.32
CA ALA A 30 3.29 9.64 6.91
C ALA A 30 2.18 8.95 6.11
N TYR A 31 1.81 7.72 6.49
CA TYR A 31 0.64 7.04 5.95
C TYR A 31 -0.63 7.79 6.37
N GLU A 32 -0.76 8.20 7.63
CA GLU A 32 -1.90 8.99 8.14
C GLU A 32 -1.96 10.42 7.55
N GLU A 33 -0.82 10.99 7.13
CA GLU A 33 -0.64 12.40 6.72
C GLU A 33 -0.31 12.62 5.23
N ARG A 34 -0.36 11.57 4.38
CA ARG A 34 -0.13 11.66 2.91
C ARG A 34 1.31 12.04 2.50
N ALA A 35 2.32 11.47 3.15
CA ALA A 35 3.72 11.84 2.97
C ALA A 35 4.48 10.99 1.91
N THR A 36 5.41 11.64 1.20
CA THR A 36 6.34 11.06 0.21
C THR A 36 7.51 10.34 0.88
N ILE A 37 8.36 9.63 0.12
CA ILE A 37 9.60 9.04 0.69
C ILE A 37 10.49 10.12 1.29
N GLU A 38 10.57 11.30 0.65
CA GLU A 38 11.27 12.44 1.24
C GLU A 38 10.69 12.83 2.60
N SER A 39 9.37 12.98 2.74
CA SER A 39 8.81 13.39 4.04
C SER A 39 8.75 12.25 5.06
N ILE A 40 8.77 10.98 4.64
CA ILE A 40 9.02 9.83 5.52
C ILE A 40 10.45 9.86 6.05
N ALA A 41 11.43 10.11 5.17
CA ALA A 41 12.84 10.19 5.52
C ALA A 41 13.09 11.36 6.49
N GLU A 42 12.49 12.51 6.19
CA GLU A 42 12.55 13.72 7.02
C GLU A 42 11.87 13.52 8.37
N ALA A 43 10.68 12.93 8.42
CA ALA A 43 9.98 12.64 9.67
C ALA A 43 10.68 11.56 10.52
N ALA A 44 11.42 10.66 9.90
CA ALA A 44 12.15 9.58 10.56
C ALA A 44 13.58 9.96 10.99
N ASP A 45 14.05 11.14 10.62
CA ASP A 45 15.46 11.55 10.70
C ASP A 45 16.40 10.50 10.07
N LEU A 46 16.02 10.05 8.86
CA LEU A 46 16.76 9.06 8.07
C LEU A 46 17.04 9.60 6.68
N SER A 47 18.04 9.05 6.01
CA SER A 47 18.26 9.33 4.60
C SER A 47 17.22 8.62 3.72
N LYS A 48 16.88 9.23 2.58
CA LYS A 48 16.07 8.61 1.53
C LYS A 48 16.58 7.22 1.15
N ALA A 49 17.91 7.05 1.07
CA ALA A 49 18.55 5.77 0.74
C ALA A 49 18.31 4.68 1.81
N GLU A 50 18.18 5.05 3.08
CA GLU A 50 17.84 4.12 4.17
C GLU A 50 16.40 3.66 4.08
N VAL A 51 15.46 4.58 3.82
CA VAL A 51 14.05 4.25 3.59
C VAL A 51 13.91 3.34 2.36
N GLU A 52 14.61 3.64 1.27
CA GLU A 52 14.61 2.82 0.06
C GLU A 52 15.18 1.42 0.27
N ARG A 53 16.26 1.29 1.06
CA ARG A 53 16.85 0.00 1.40
C ARG A 53 15.89 -0.87 2.21
N VAL A 54 15.26 -0.29 3.23
CA VAL A 54 14.28 -1.01 4.06
C VAL A 54 13.11 -1.51 3.22
N VAL A 55 12.60 -0.69 2.29
CA VAL A 55 11.53 -1.09 1.36
C VAL A 55 12.01 -2.19 0.40
N LYS A 56 13.25 -2.12 -0.09
CA LYS A 56 13.86 -3.11 -0.99
C LYS A 56 14.06 -4.47 -0.33
N ASP A 57 14.36 -4.48 0.98
CA ASP A 57 14.57 -5.70 1.77
C ASP A 57 13.23 -6.38 2.17
N MET A 58 12.10 -5.68 2.03
CA MET A 58 10.79 -6.33 2.10
C MET A 58 10.61 -7.09 0.78
N ASP A 59 10.68 -8.43 0.81
CA ASP A 59 10.43 -9.31 -0.34
C ASP A 59 8.95 -9.23 -0.79
N LEU A 60 8.62 -8.08 -1.36
CA LEU A 60 7.38 -7.62 -1.97
C LEU A 60 7.73 -7.20 -3.40
N SER A 61 8.41 -8.11 -4.11
CA SER A 61 8.73 -7.89 -5.51
C SER A 61 7.42 -7.68 -6.29
N TRP A 62 7.51 -6.92 -7.39
CA TRP A 62 6.38 -6.77 -8.31
C TRP A 62 5.77 -8.12 -8.71
N LYS A 63 6.56 -9.18 -8.84
CA LYS A 63 6.04 -10.51 -9.17
C LYS A 63 5.05 -11.03 -8.13
N ASN A 64 5.37 -10.87 -6.84
CA ASN A 64 4.53 -11.34 -5.74
C ASN A 64 3.27 -10.47 -5.58
N VAL A 65 3.42 -9.16 -5.71
CA VAL A 65 2.29 -8.22 -5.69
C VAL A 65 1.35 -8.45 -6.88
N SER A 66 1.92 -8.57 -8.09
CA SER A 66 1.16 -8.80 -9.32
C SER A 66 0.39 -10.11 -9.28
N LEU A 67 0.90 -11.15 -8.62
CA LEU A 67 0.18 -12.43 -8.48
C LEU A 67 -1.15 -12.24 -7.73
N VAL A 68 -1.15 -11.52 -6.61
CA VAL A 68 -2.37 -11.26 -5.83
C VAL A 68 -3.34 -10.37 -6.62
N VAL A 69 -2.82 -9.30 -7.21
CA VAL A 69 -3.64 -8.30 -7.91
C VAL A 69 -4.22 -8.85 -9.21
N LYS A 70 -3.48 -9.66 -9.96
CA LYS A 70 -4.00 -10.36 -11.15
C LYS A 70 -5.10 -11.35 -10.80
N ALA A 71 -4.93 -12.11 -9.73
CA ALA A 71 -5.93 -13.05 -9.29
C ALA A 71 -7.26 -12.37 -8.92
N LEU A 72 -7.20 -11.16 -8.34
CA LEU A 72 -8.36 -10.31 -8.12
C LEU A 72 -8.96 -9.78 -9.43
N ALA A 73 -8.12 -9.25 -10.33
CA ALA A 73 -8.56 -8.70 -11.61
C ALA A 73 -9.24 -9.75 -12.52
N CYS A 74 -8.92 -11.04 -12.34
CA CYS A 74 -9.54 -12.15 -13.07
C CYS A 74 -10.84 -12.69 -12.44
N GLN A 75 -11.29 -12.15 -11.29
CA GLN A 75 -12.55 -12.60 -10.69
C GLN A 75 -13.74 -12.22 -11.57
N LYS A 76 -14.72 -13.12 -11.67
CA LYS A 76 -15.99 -12.87 -12.39
C LYS A 76 -16.75 -11.67 -11.80
N HIS A 77 -16.74 -11.56 -10.48
CA HIS A 77 -17.26 -10.41 -9.75
C HIS A 77 -16.07 -9.64 -9.22
N LEU A 78 -15.79 -8.49 -9.83
CA LEU A 78 -14.63 -7.71 -9.48
C LEU A 78 -14.77 -7.20 -8.04
N ARG A 79 -13.77 -7.49 -7.22
CA ARG A 79 -13.64 -6.97 -5.86
C ARG A 79 -12.32 -6.24 -5.74
N LEU A 80 -12.34 -5.17 -4.99
CA LEU A 80 -11.20 -4.32 -4.74
C LEU A 80 -10.49 -4.79 -3.47
N THR A 81 -9.32 -4.22 -3.21
CA THR A 81 -8.56 -4.48 -1.98
C THR A 81 -7.79 -3.24 -1.57
N THR A 82 -6.96 -3.35 -0.53
CA THR A 82 -6.06 -2.28 -0.12
C THR A 82 -4.60 -2.71 -0.20
N TYR A 83 -3.70 -1.73 -0.37
CA TYR A 83 -2.26 -1.96 -0.30
C TYR A 83 -1.83 -2.71 0.98
N SER A 84 -2.48 -2.37 2.10
CA SER A 84 -2.23 -3.00 3.40
C SER A 84 -2.70 -4.46 3.43
N ALA A 85 -3.83 -4.78 2.81
CA ALA A 85 -4.36 -6.13 2.76
C ALA A 85 -3.49 -7.03 1.87
N VAL A 86 -3.04 -6.54 0.71
CA VAL A 86 -2.08 -7.25 -0.17
C VAL A 86 -0.77 -7.53 0.56
N ALA A 87 -0.21 -6.53 1.24
CA ALA A 87 1.00 -6.71 2.05
C ALA A 87 0.86 -7.81 3.10
N LYS A 88 -0.27 -7.81 3.84
CA LYS A 88 -0.58 -8.83 4.85
C LYS A 88 -0.78 -10.22 4.23
N ALA A 89 -1.43 -10.29 3.06
CA ALA A 89 -1.60 -11.56 2.34
C ALA A 89 -0.24 -12.17 1.96
N LEU A 90 0.73 -11.35 1.60
CA LEU A 90 2.12 -11.75 1.34
C LEU A 90 2.95 -11.99 2.63
N GLY A 91 2.30 -12.09 3.79
CA GLY A 91 2.95 -12.39 5.06
C GLY A 91 3.71 -11.23 5.69
N ARG A 92 3.50 -9.99 5.21
CA ARG A 92 4.17 -8.80 5.73
C ARG A 92 3.25 -8.01 6.65
N LYS A 93 3.78 -7.59 7.80
CA LYS A 93 3.09 -6.74 8.77
C LYS A 93 3.71 -5.33 8.73
N GLY A 94 2.97 -4.33 9.18
CA GLY A 94 3.45 -2.95 9.27
C GLY A 94 3.50 -2.24 7.91
N GLN A 95 4.59 -1.52 7.64
CA GLN A 95 4.75 -0.50 6.60
C GLN A 95 4.90 -1.02 5.16
N ALA A 96 4.48 -2.26 4.92
CA ALA A 96 4.60 -2.95 3.64
C ALA A 96 3.64 -2.44 2.56
N ALA A 97 2.61 -1.65 2.92
CA ALA A 97 1.68 -1.04 1.96
C ALA A 97 2.37 -0.13 0.93
N ILE A 98 3.38 0.64 1.36
CA ILE A 98 4.16 1.53 0.47
C ILE A 98 4.94 0.71 -0.56
N ALA A 99 5.51 -0.42 -0.15
CA ALA A 99 6.23 -1.31 -1.06
C ALA A 99 5.29 -1.90 -2.12
N VAL A 100 4.04 -2.23 -1.75
CA VAL A 100 3.00 -2.66 -2.71
C VAL A 100 2.65 -1.53 -3.69
N GLY A 101 2.42 -0.30 -3.20
CA GLY A 101 2.17 0.86 -4.07
C GLY A 101 3.30 1.09 -5.08
N ARG A 102 4.57 1.06 -4.63
CA ARG A 102 5.73 1.17 -5.52
C ARG A 102 5.81 0.04 -6.54
N ALA A 103 5.50 -1.19 -6.12
CA ALA A 103 5.48 -2.33 -7.02
C ALA A 103 4.46 -2.12 -8.15
N LEU A 104 3.25 -1.64 -7.84
CA LEU A 104 2.22 -1.35 -8.83
C LEU A 104 2.55 -0.12 -9.70
N ALA A 105 3.22 0.89 -9.16
CA ALA A 105 3.67 2.06 -9.91
C ALA A 105 4.83 1.77 -10.90
N THR A 106 5.30 0.53 -11.00
CA THR A 106 6.37 0.16 -11.93
C THR A 106 5.87 0.24 -13.38
N LYS A 107 6.33 1.27 -14.10
CA LYS A 107 5.91 1.57 -15.49
C LYS A 107 5.97 0.34 -16.40
N GLY A 108 4.89 0.11 -17.15
CA GLY A 108 4.78 -0.95 -18.15
C GLY A 108 4.58 -2.37 -17.59
N LYS A 109 4.42 -2.53 -16.27
CA LYS A 109 4.23 -3.84 -15.63
C LYS A 109 2.88 -4.04 -14.98
N THR A 110 2.07 -3.00 -14.85
CA THR A 110 0.76 -3.02 -14.21
C THR A 110 -0.27 -2.49 -15.19
N THR A 111 -1.40 -3.18 -15.34
CA THR A 111 -2.50 -2.69 -16.18
C THR A 111 -3.30 -1.58 -15.47
N PRO A 112 -4.06 -0.73 -16.19
CA PRO A 112 -4.96 0.24 -15.57
C PRO A 112 -5.89 -0.40 -14.53
N LEU A 113 -6.48 -1.55 -14.85
CA LEU A 113 -7.35 -2.30 -13.95
C LEU A 113 -6.63 -2.79 -12.69
N GLU A 114 -5.45 -3.39 -12.84
CA GLU A 114 -4.67 -3.89 -11.71
C GLU A 114 -4.31 -2.78 -10.72
N GLY A 115 -4.00 -1.57 -11.21
CA GLY A 115 -3.79 -0.43 -10.34
C GLY A 115 -5.09 0.11 -9.73
N ALA A 116 -6.17 0.15 -10.51
CA ALA A 116 -7.47 0.66 -10.09
C ALA A 116 -8.10 -0.12 -8.92
N ILE A 117 -7.89 -1.44 -8.86
CA ILE A 117 -8.52 -2.30 -7.84
C ILE A 117 -7.81 -2.32 -6.48
N VAL A 118 -6.68 -1.64 -6.35
CA VAL A 118 -5.93 -1.56 -5.09
C VAL A 118 -6.01 -0.14 -4.55
N LEU A 119 -6.72 0.02 -3.43
CA LEU A 119 -7.00 1.29 -2.78
C LEU A 119 -6.00 1.57 -1.65
N THR A 120 -5.85 2.84 -1.31
CA THR A 120 -5.27 3.21 -0.02
C THR A 120 -6.27 3.00 1.12
N SER A 121 -5.80 2.51 2.27
CA SER A 121 -6.64 2.30 3.44
C SER A 121 -7.14 3.62 4.04
N ASN A 122 -6.51 4.74 3.72
CA ASN A 122 -6.83 6.06 4.27
C ASN A 122 -8.09 6.69 3.67
N TRP A 123 -8.52 6.21 2.50
CA TRP A 123 -9.79 6.63 1.92
C TRP A 123 -10.98 6.01 2.65
N ARG A 124 -10.74 5.02 3.52
CA ARG A 124 -11.82 4.40 4.28
C ARG A 124 -12.47 5.43 5.20
N ASN A 125 -13.75 5.65 4.99
CA ASN A 125 -14.60 6.46 5.83
C ASN A 125 -15.76 5.60 6.38
N PRO A 126 -15.70 5.19 7.66
CA PRO A 126 -16.72 4.35 8.28
C PRO A 126 -18.11 4.99 8.29
N ASP A 127 -18.19 6.32 8.38
CA ASP A 127 -19.46 7.04 8.48
C ASP A 127 -20.29 6.93 7.19
N TYR A 128 -19.62 6.73 6.05
CA TYR A 128 -20.24 6.50 4.75
C TYR A 128 -20.25 5.02 4.32
N GLY A 129 -19.79 4.11 5.20
CA GLY A 129 -19.80 2.67 4.92
C GLY A 129 -18.93 2.24 3.75
N GLY A 130 -17.79 2.92 3.52
CA GLY A 130 -16.92 2.58 2.40
C GLY A 130 -15.68 3.46 2.28
N TYR A 131 -15.18 3.61 1.05
CA TYR A 131 -13.99 4.36 0.70
C TYR A 131 -14.37 5.60 -0.11
N LEU A 132 -14.03 6.77 0.39
CA LEU A 132 -14.16 8.04 -0.32
C LEU A 132 -12.88 8.31 -1.11
N VAL A 133 -12.94 8.04 -2.41
CA VAL A 133 -11.80 8.19 -3.31
C VAL A 133 -11.95 9.51 -4.07
N PRO A 134 -10.92 10.38 -4.09
CA PRO A 134 -11.00 11.63 -4.82
C PRO A 134 -11.06 11.38 -6.33
N PHE A 135 -11.80 12.21 -7.06
CA PHE A 135 -11.79 12.18 -8.54
C PHE A 135 -10.40 12.57 -9.09
N GLU A 136 -9.70 13.47 -8.40
CA GLU A 136 -8.31 13.82 -8.67
C GLU A 136 -7.41 13.04 -7.70
N GLU A 137 -6.90 11.90 -8.16
CA GLU A 137 -5.99 11.08 -7.36
C GLU A 137 -4.59 11.70 -7.28
N PRO A 138 -3.94 11.64 -6.11
CA PRO A 138 -2.60 12.18 -5.96
C PRO A 138 -1.56 11.39 -6.77
N ASP A 139 -0.55 12.08 -7.30
CA ASP A 139 0.50 11.55 -8.20
C ASP A 139 1.25 10.28 -7.73
N TRP A 140 1.18 9.98 -6.44
CA TRP A 140 1.80 8.82 -5.83
C TRP A 140 0.90 7.57 -5.84
N ASP A 141 -0.41 7.72 -6.08
CA ASP A 141 -1.41 6.64 -6.20
C ASP A 141 -1.89 6.44 -7.64
N ILE A 142 -1.53 7.36 -8.54
CA ILE A 142 -1.82 7.24 -9.97
C ILE A 142 -1.15 5.97 -10.50
N VAL A 143 -1.94 5.12 -11.16
CA VAL A 143 -1.44 4.11 -12.09
C VAL A 143 -0.65 4.84 -13.17
N ARG A 144 0.65 5.06 -12.95
CA ARG A 144 1.48 5.92 -13.79
C ARG A 144 1.37 5.48 -15.25
N GLY A 145 0.75 6.33 -16.06
CA GLY A 145 0.61 6.14 -17.52
C GLY A 145 -0.77 5.69 -18.01
N SER A 146 -1.83 5.79 -17.18
CA SER A 146 -3.20 5.73 -17.69
C SER A 146 -3.75 7.16 -17.83
N ASP A 147 -4.19 7.52 -19.04
CA ASP A 147 -4.94 8.76 -19.30
C ASP A 147 -6.42 8.63 -18.86
N CYS A 148 -6.81 7.48 -18.30
CA CYS A 148 -8.16 7.18 -17.88
C CYS A 148 -8.26 7.22 -16.34
N PRO A 149 -9.16 8.04 -15.77
CA PRO A 149 -9.42 8.07 -14.34
C PRO A 149 -9.82 6.70 -13.78
N ARG A 150 -9.41 6.38 -12.54
CA ARG A 150 -9.73 5.09 -11.89
C ARG A 150 -11.21 4.78 -11.88
N TYR A 151 -12.05 5.76 -11.56
CA TYR A 151 -13.50 5.56 -11.49
C TYR A 151 -14.07 5.09 -12.83
N GLU A 152 -13.56 5.61 -13.96
CA GLU A 152 -13.99 5.18 -15.30
C GLU A 152 -13.56 3.73 -15.56
N VAL A 153 -12.33 3.36 -15.18
CA VAL A 153 -11.86 1.96 -15.28
C VAL A 153 -12.76 1.04 -14.45
N LEU A 154 -13.06 1.41 -13.20
CA LEU A 154 -13.89 0.60 -12.31
C LEU A 154 -15.32 0.45 -12.84
N ILE A 155 -15.94 1.54 -13.31
CA ILE A 155 -17.29 1.53 -13.92
C ILE A 155 -17.30 0.66 -15.18
N HIS A 156 -16.29 0.77 -16.05
CA HIS A 156 -16.17 -0.04 -17.25
C HIS A 156 -16.12 -1.55 -16.93
N HIS A 157 -15.54 -1.90 -15.78
CA HIS A 157 -15.48 -3.26 -15.27
C HIS A 157 -16.65 -3.65 -14.35
N GLY A 158 -17.71 -2.84 -14.30
CA GLY A 158 -18.97 -3.17 -13.61
C GLY A 158 -18.94 -3.00 -12.09
N VAL A 159 -18.00 -2.22 -11.56
CA VAL A 159 -17.97 -1.86 -10.13
C VAL A 159 -18.99 -0.76 -9.88
N ASP A 160 -19.81 -0.93 -8.84
CA ASP A 160 -20.75 0.08 -8.39
C ASP A 160 -20.00 1.23 -7.70
N VAL A 161 -19.63 2.22 -8.50
CA VAL A 161 -19.02 3.48 -8.06
C VAL A 161 -20.12 4.53 -7.94
N ARG A 162 -20.29 5.07 -6.74
CA ARG A 162 -21.33 6.06 -6.44
C ARG A 162 -20.72 7.45 -6.28
N GLU A 163 -21.49 8.49 -6.55
CA GLU A 163 -21.08 9.84 -6.18
C GLU A 163 -20.92 9.95 -4.66
N GLY A 164 -19.84 10.59 -4.21
CA GLY A 164 -19.58 10.83 -2.81
C GLY A 164 -20.50 11.92 -2.24
N PRO A 165 -20.53 12.06 -0.90
CA PRO A 165 -21.32 13.09 -0.22
C PRO A 165 -20.85 14.52 -0.51
N ASP A 166 -19.58 14.68 -0.87
CA ASP A 166 -18.95 15.95 -1.23
C ASP A 166 -18.58 15.98 -2.72
N SER A 167 -18.78 17.14 -3.37
CA SER A 167 -18.36 17.37 -4.76
C SER A 167 -16.83 17.25 -4.85
N GLY A 168 -16.33 16.10 -5.27
CA GLY A 168 -14.89 15.83 -5.35
C GLY A 168 -14.47 14.40 -5.03
N HIS A 169 -15.38 13.58 -4.50
CA HIS A 169 -15.11 12.17 -4.23
C HIS A 169 -16.18 11.26 -4.84
N TYR A 170 -15.79 10.01 -5.07
CA TYR A 170 -16.70 8.90 -5.31
C TYR A 170 -16.60 7.89 -4.17
N LEU A 171 -17.69 7.20 -3.89
CA LEU A 171 -17.81 6.19 -2.86
C LEU A 171 -17.71 4.79 -3.46
N ILE A 172 -16.81 3.99 -2.89
CA ILE A 172 -16.78 2.53 -3.08
C ILE A 172 -17.26 1.87 -1.77
N PRO A 173 -18.39 1.16 -1.79
CA PRO A 173 -18.90 0.43 -0.62
C PRO A 173 -17.92 -0.58 -0.01
N ASP A 174 -17.94 -0.74 1.32
CA ASP A 174 -17.05 -1.66 2.07
C ASP A 174 -17.19 -3.13 1.61
N ASP A 175 -18.39 -3.57 1.19
CA ASP A 175 -18.65 -4.94 0.74
C ASP A 175 -17.92 -5.29 -0.57
N LEU A 176 -17.60 -4.28 -1.39
CA LEU A 176 -16.78 -4.44 -2.59
C LEU A 176 -15.28 -4.56 -2.29
N VAL A 177 -14.83 -4.29 -1.06
CA VAL A 177 -13.40 -4.22 -0.70
C VAL A 177 -12.99 -5.38 0.22
N ILE A 178 -12.09 -6.24 -0.28
CA ILE A 178 -11.48 -7.31 0.51
C ILE A 178 -10.33 -6.75 1.32
N THR A 179 -10.49 -6.72 2.64
CA THR A 179 -9.44 -6.31 3.59
C THR A 179 -8.81 -7.49 4.33
N MET A 180 -9.42 -8.67 4.24
CA MET A 180 -9.01 -9.88 4.97
C MET A 180 -7.85 -10.60 4.23
N PRO A 181 -6.65 -10.71 4.85
CA PRO A 181 -5.49 -11.29 4.19
C PRO A 181 -5.66 -12.75 3.75
N ASN A 182 -6.39 -13.54 4.54
CA ASN A 182 -6.61 -14.96 4.25
C ASN A 182 -7.53 -15.15 3.03
N GLU A 183 -8.48 -14.25 2.81
CA GLU A 183 -9.34 -14.26 1.63
C GLU A 183 -8.53 -13.94 0.38
N LEU A 184 -7.67 -12.92 0.44
CA LEU A 184 -6.74 -12.58 -0.64
C LEU A 184 -5.78 -13.73 -0.95
N ARG A 185 -5.24 -14.39 0.07
CA ARG A 185 -4.39 -15.59 -0.11
C ARG A 185 -5.12 -16.68 -0.87
N LYS A 186 -6.37 -16.97 -0.49
CA LYS A 186 -7.20 -17.99 -1.16
C LYS A 186 -7.45 -17.63 -2.63
N ILE A 187 -7.81 -16.38 -2.91
CA ILE A 187 -8.02 -15.89 -4.29
C ILE A 187 -6.73 -16.03 -5.11
N ALA A 188 -5.60 -15.67 -4.51
CA ALA A 188 -4.28 -15.70 -5.11
C ALA A 188 -3.65 -17.11 -5.21
N GLY A 189 -4.27 -18.15 -4.64
CA GLY A 189 -3.67 -19.49 -4.58
C GLY A 189 -2.41 -19.56 -3.70
N LEU A 190 -2.30 -18.68 -2.71
CA LEU A 190 -1.21 -18.65 -1.74
C LEU A 190 -1.57 -19.49 -0.50
N HIS A 191 -0.71 -20.43 -0.14
CA HIS A 191 -0.83 -21.28 1.06
C HIS A 191 0.11 -20.78 2.17
#